data_AF-A0A1J6INU5-F1
#
_entry.id   AF-A0A1J6INU5-F1
#
_cell.length_a   1.000
_cell.length_b   1.000
_cell.length_c   1.000
_cell.angle_alpha   90.00
_cell.angle_beta   90.00
_cell.angle_gamma   90.00
#
_symmetry.space_group_name_H-M   'P 1'
#
loop_
_entity.id
_entity.type
_entity.pdbx_description
1 polymer ?
#
loop_
_entity_poly.entity_id
_entity_poly.type
_entity_poly.pdbx_seq_one_letter_code
_entity_poly.pdbx_strand_id
1 'polypeptide(L)'
;GSVCREFSLLEIIEMECITLREQIKDRAFFSFYHNRVVGQHHASFTRHLGILVRDRNMCPLRVHSWADIEEYKLQHMWEAVMDKFDSDYINDQRDHVLKYMRKLWNNWRESVHKNIKSKELKGGNSSKAALFEKLNATVKENEPLKGRLEGLESKYDELGSKYAKLEKIVFDQPSSPS
;
A
#
# COMPACT_ATOMS: atom_id res chain seq x y z
N GLY A 1 -47.40 22.06 50.09
CA GLY A 1 -46.25 21.50 50.82
C GLY A 1 -45.72 20.33 50.03
N SER A 2 -44.44 20.35 49.64
CA SER A 2 -43.82 19.23 48.95
C SER A 2 -43.53 18.14 49.98
N VAL A 3 -44.10 16.94 49.78
CA VAL A 3 -43.83 15.77 50.63
C VAL A 3 -42.58 15.11 50.07
N CYS A 4 -41.41 15.53 50.55
CA CYS A 4 -40.18 14.77 50.33
C CYS A 4 -40.26 13.52 51.21
N ARG A 5 -40.40 12.34 50.59
CA ARG A 5 -40.26 11.07 51.31
C ARG A 5 -38.79 10.92 51.70
N GLU A 6 -38.53 10.72 52.99
CA GLU A 6 -37.22 10.28 53.46
C GLU A 6 -37.07 8.78 53.14
N PHE A 7 -36.07 8.45 52.34
CA PHE A 7 -35.72 7.06 52.06
C PHE A 7 -34.98 6.47 53.26
N SER A 8 -35.30 5.22 53.61
CA SER A 8 -34.57 4.49 54.64
C SER A 8 -33.14 4.20 54.19
N LEU A 9 -32.21 4.01 55.14
CA LEU A 9 -30.81 3.66 54.83
C LEU A 9 -30.70 2.41 53.95
N LEU A 10 -31.61 1.44 54.11
CA LEU A 10 -31.64 0.22 53.29
C LEU A 10 -32.01 0.53 51.83
N GLU A 11 -32.99 1.39 51.60
CA GLU A 11 -33.41 1.82 50.25
C GLU A 11 -32.31 2.62 49.55
N ILE A 12 -31.55 3.44 50.30
CA ILE A 12 -30.39 4.17 49.78
C ILE A 12 -29.28 3.19 49.37
N ILE A 13 -28.96 2.21 50.21
CA ILE A 13 -27.94 1.19 49.91
C ILE A 13 -28.38 0.32 48.72
N GLU A 14 -29.65 -0.08 48.64
CA GLU A 14 -30.15 -0.84 47.49
C GLU A 14 -30.10 -0.05 46.18
N MET A 15 -30.50 1.23 46.21
CA MET A 15 -30.40 2.14 45.06
C MET A 15 -28.96 2.35 44.61
N GLU A 16 -28.03 2.55 45.55
CA GLU A 16 -26.59 2.64 45.26
C GLU A 16 -26.05 1.31 44.71
N CYS A 17 -26.47 0.16 45.25
CA CYS A 17 -26.06 -1.16 44.78
C CYS A 17 -26.61 -1.50 43.39
N ILE A 18 -27.82 -1.03 43.05
CA ILE A 18 -28.40 -1.15 41.71
C ILE A 18 -27.64 -0.25 40.75
N THR A 19 -27.37 1.00 41.14
CA THR A 19 -26.60 1.95 40.32
C THR A 19 -25.17 1.46 40.08
N LEU A 20 -24.50 0.93 41.10
CA LEU A 20 -23.18 0.30 40.98
C LEU A 20 -23.23 -0.95 40.10
N ARG A 21 -24.28 -1.78 40.21
CA ARG A 21 -24.46 -2.94 39.32
C ARG A 21 -24.71 -2.52 37.88
N GLU A 22 -25.53 -1.50 37.63
CA GLU A 22 -25.78 -0.94 36.29
C GLU A 22 -24.47 -0.37 35.70
N GLN A 23 -23.68 0.38 36.50
CA GLN A 23 -22.36 0.89 36.09
C GLN A 23 -21.31 -0.20 35.86
N ILE A 24 -21.39 -1.33 36.58
CA ILE A 24 -20.50 -2.49 36.41
C ILE A 24 -20.92 -3.36 35.22
N LYS A 25 -22.22 -3.38 34.86
CA LYS A 25 -22.78 -4.24 33.81
C LYS A 25 -22.43 -3.77 32.40
N ASP A 26 -22.19 -2.47 32.21
CA ASP A 26 -21.74 -1.88 30.94
C ASP A 26 -20.23 -1.64 30.86
N ARG A 27 -19.50 -1.77 31.96
CA ARG A 27 -18.03 -1.78 31.95
C ARG A 27 -17.54 -3.13 31.45
N ALA A 28 -17.26 -3.21 30.15
CA ALA A 28 -16.60 -4.37 29.56
C ALA A 28 -15.25 -4.61 30.27
N PHE A 29 -15.22 -5.60 31.17
CA PHE A 29 -13.97 -6.04 31.79
C PHE A 29 -13.11 -6.73 30.73
N PHE A 30 -12.09 -6.03 30.26
CA PHE A 30 -11.06 -6.60 29.42
C PHE A 30 -9.94 -7.12 30.31
N SER A 31 -9.51 -8.36 30.11
CA SER A 31 -8.27 -8.85 30.72
C SER A 31 -7.21 -8.97 29.64
N PHE A 32 -5.95 -8.71 29.98
CA PHE A 32 -4.83 -8.89 29.07
C PHE A 32 -4.04 -10.13 29.44
N TYR A 33 -3.93 -11.07 28.52
CA TYR A 33 -3.02 -12.21 28.64
C TYR A 33 -2.01 -12.16 27.50
N HIS A 34 -0.71 -12.09 27.84
CA HIS A 34 0.37 -12.03 26.85
C HIS A 34 0.20 -10.88 25.81
N ASN A 35 -0.19 -9.69 26.28
CA ASN A 35 -0.52 -8.52 25.45
C ASN A 35 -1.62 -8.79 24.41
N ARG A 36 -2.55 -9.69 24.71
CA ARG A 36 -3.78 -9.88 23.94
C ARG A 36 -4.96 -9.66 24.86
N VAL A 37 -5.99 -9.01 24.34
CA VAL A 37 -7.26 -8.93 25.05
C VAL A 37 -7.91 -10.31 25.06
N VAL A 38 -8.35 -10.71 26.25
CA VAL A 38 -9.09 -11.93 26.54
C VAL A 38 -10.37 -11.55 27.30
N GLY A 39 -11.40 -12.38 27.21
CA GLY A 39 -12.73 -12.13 27.79
C GLY A 39 -13.85 -12.05 26.75
N GLN A 40 -15.08 -11.80 27.21
CA GLN A 40 -16.29 -11.91 26.39
C GLN A 40 -16.31 -10.92 25.19
N HIS A 41 -15.69 -9.75 25.35
CA HIS A 41 -15.68 -8.69 24.33
C HIS A 41 -14.38 -8.61 23.50
N HIS A 42 -13.47 -9.58 23.65
CA HIS A 42 -12.14 -9.52 23.03
C HIS A 42 -12.17 -9.45 21.50
N ALA A 43 -13.13 -10.10 20.85
CA ALA A 43 -13.27 -10.11 19.40
C ALA A 43 -13.63 -8.71 18.85
N SER A 44 -14.60 -8.04 19.49
CA SER A 44 -15.02 -6.68 19.13
C SER A 44 -13.89 -5.68 19.33
N PHE A 45 -13.16 -5.80 20.44
CA PHE A 45 -12.01 -4.96 20.74
C PHE A 45 -10.88 -5.16 19.72
N THR A 46 -10.48 -6.43 19.48
CA THR A 46 -9.46 -6.78 18.48
C THR A 46 -9.83 -6.30 17.09
N ARG A 47 -11.10 -6.46 16.69
CA ARG A 47 -11.61 -5.99 15.40
C ARG A 47 -11.49 -4.47 15.29
N HIS A 48 -11.85 -3.74 16.34
CA HIS A 48 -11.76 -2.28 16.33
C HIS A 48 -10.32 -1.79 16.21
N LEU A 49 -9.41 -2.34 17.02
CA LEU A 49 -7.98 -2.03 16.91
C LEU A 49 -7.44 -2.36 15.51
N GLY A 50 -7.87 -3.50 14.94
CA GLY A 50 -7.51 -3.90 13.59
C GLY A 50 -7.96 -2.92 12.50
N ILE A 51 -9.07 -2.21 12.70
CA ILE A 51 -9.55 -1.15 11.81
C ILE A 51 -8.68 0.10 11.98
N LEU A 52 -8.46 0.54 13.23
CA LEU A 52 -7.65 1.73 13.54
C LEU A 52 -6.23 1.64 12.98
N VAL A 53 -5.53 0.52 13.18
CA VAL A 53 -4.14 0.35 12.71
C VAL A 53 -4.01 0.31 11.19
N ARG A 54 -5.11 0.15 10.45
CA ARG A 54 -5.16 0.14 8.98
C ARG A 54 -5.67 1.46 8.40
N ASP A 55 -6.27 2.31 9.23
CA ASP A 55 -6.75 3.61 8.81
C ASP A 55 -5.56 4.52 8.51
N ARG A 56 -5.54 5.10 7.31
CA ARG A 56 -4.47 5.98 6.82
C ARG A 56 -4.41 7.31 7.59
N ASN A 57 -5.53 7.75 8.15
CA ASN A 57 -5.60 8.96 8.96
C ASN A 57 -5.04 8.74 10.36
N MET A 58 -5.11 7.50 10.86
CA MET A 58 -4.63 7.12 12.19
C MET A 58 -3.20 6.60 12.18
N CYS A 59 -2.83 5.78 11.20
CA CYS A 59 -1.49 5.20 11.06
C CYS A 59 -0.84 5.64 9.73
N PRO A 60 0.26 6.43 9.76
CA PRO A 60 0.84 6.95 8.54
C PRO A 60 1.49 5.83 7.73
N LEU A 61 1.02 5.61 6.49
CA LEU A 61 1.58 4.60 5.56
C LEU A 61 3.06 4.81 5.24
N ARG A 62 3.57 6.04 5.45
CA ARG A 62 4.96 6.44 5.18
C ARG A 62 5.94 5.99 6.26
N VAL A 63 5.45 5.51 7.40
CA VAL A 63 6.30 5.10 8.51
C VAL A 63 6.87 3.70 8.25
N HIS A 64 8.20 3.56 8.32
CA HIS A 64 8.91 2.32 8.06
C HIS A 64 9.07 1.42 9.29
N SER A 65 8.89 1.95 10.50
CA SER A 65 8.86 1.17 11.74
C SER A 65 7.86 1.78 12.71
N TRP A 66 7.17 0.95 13.52
CA TRP A 66 6.31 1.46 14.60
C TRP A 66 7.04 2.43 15.54
N ALA A 67 8.36 2.26 15.71
CA ALA A 67 9.18 3.15 16.53
C ALA A 67 9.33 4.56 15.97
N ASP A 68 9.09 4.76 14.66
CA ASP A 68 9.16 6.08 14.03
C ASP A 68 7.82 6.83 14.07
N ILE A 69 6.78 6.23 14.69
CA ILE A 69 5.50 6.90 14.90
C ILE A 69 5.67 7.89 16.06
N GLU A 70 5.50 9.18 15.75
CA GLU A 70 5.57 10.26 16.74
C GLU A 70 4.52 10.09 17.86
N GLU A 71 4.89 10.43 19.10
CA GLU A 71 4.04 10.20 20.29
C GLU A 71 2.66 10.84 20.19
N TYR A 72 2.50 12.03 19.59
CA TYR A 72 1.18 12.66 19.44
C TYR A 72 0.24 11.84 18.54
N LYS A 73 0.77 11.05 17.60
CA LYS A 73 -0.03 10.15 16.77
C LYS A 73 -0.42 8.89 17.54
N LEU A 74 0.48 8.39 18.40
CA LEU A 74 0.16 7.33 19.35
C LEU A 74 -0.96 7.79 20.30
N GLN A 75 -0.89 9.05 20.75
CA GLN A 75 -1.91 9.66 21.57
C GLN A 75 -3.26 9.82 20.83
N HIS A 76 -3.24 10.29 19.59
CA HIS A 76 -4.48 10.39 18.79
C HIS A 76 -5.12 9.00 18.53
N MET A 77 -4.30 7.99 18.25
CA MET A 77 -4.78 6.60 18.14
C MET A 77 -5.36 6.09 19.46
N TRP A 78 -4.76 6.48 20.59
CA TRP A 78 -5.24 6.13 21.92
C TRP A 78 -6.60 6.78 22.24
N GLU A 79 -6.76 8.07 21.92
CA GLU A 79 -8.03 8.78 22.05
C GLU A 79 -9.15 8.10 21.26
N ALA A 80 -8.85 7.63 20.04
CA ALA A 80 -9.82 6.89 19.23
C ALA A 80 -10.20 5.52 19.84
N VAL A 81 -9.33 4.90 20.64
CA VAL A 81 -9.67 3.68 21.39
C VAL A 81 -10.58 4.01 22.58
N MET A 82 -10.25 5.08 23.31
CA MET A 82 -11.02 5.54 24.47
C MET A 82 -12.43 6.02 24.09
N ASP A 83 -12.59 6.65 22.92
CA ASP A 83 -13.91 7.05 22.38
C ASP A 83 -14.91 5.88 22.33
N LYS A 84 -14.41 4.65 22.12
CA LYS A 84 -15.26 3.45 21.99
C LYS A 84 -15.29 2.58 23.24
N PHE A 85 -14.27 2.66 24.08
CA PHE A 85 -14.08 1.79 25.24
C PHE A 85 -13.65 2.64 26.42
N ASP A 86 -14.55 3.50 26.90
CA ASP A 86 -14.28 4.37 28.04
C ASP A 86 -14.31 3.55 29.33
N SER A 87 -13.15 3.30 29.93
CA SER A 87 -13.07 2.74 31.27
C SER A 87 -11.78 3.18 31.97
N ASP A 88 -11.91 3.55 33.25
CA ASP A 88 -10.79 3.91 34.11
C ASP A 88 -9.69 2.82 34.12
N TYR A 89 -10.10 1.56 33.93
CA TYR A 89 -9.22 0.38 33.86
C TYR A 89 -8.38 0.30 32.59
N ILE A 90 -8.88 0.79 31.45
CA ILE A 90 -8.16 0.77 30.18
C ILE A 90 -7.01 1.78 30.18
N ASN A 91 -7.14 2.89 30.94
CA ASN A 91 -6.13 3.94 31.00
C ASN A 91 -4.77 3.43 31.53
N ASP A 92 -4.81 2.62 32.59
CA ASP A 92 -3.62 1.95 33.14
C ASP A 92 -3.03 0.89 32.20
N GLN A 93 -3.77 0.51 31.15
CA GLN A 93 -3.37 -0.51 30.16
C GLN A 93 -2.98 0.09 28.81
N ARG A 94 -2.84 1.43 28.70
CA ARG A 94 -2.46 2.14 27.45
C ARG A 94 -1.28 1.47 26.75
N ASP A 95 -0.20 1.20 27.48
CA ASP A 95 1.00 0.60 26.92
C ASP A 95 0.76 -0.83 26.40
N HIS A 96 -0.04 -1.62 27.10
CA HIS A 96 -0.40 -2.97 26.66
C HIS A 96 -1.27 -2.93 25.40
N VAL A 97 -2.19 -1.97 25.29
CA VAL A 97 -3.01 -1.75 24.10
C VAL A 97 -2.16 -1.30 22.92
N LEU A 98 -1.32 -0.28 23.10
CA LEU A 98 -0.42 0.21 22.03
C LEU A 98 0.54 -0.89 21.57
N LYS A 99 1.06 -1.70 22.49
CA LYS A 99 1.88 -2.88 22.16
C LYS A 99 1.10 -3.94 21.37
N TYR A 100 -0.18 -4.13 21.68
CA TYR A 100 -1.04 -5.02 20.91
C TYR A 100 -1.35 -4.46 19.51
N MET A 101 -1.67 -3.16 19.41
CA MET A 101 -1.85 -2.46 18.13
C MET A 101 -0.60 -2.58 17.25
N ARG A 102 0.60 -2.41 17.83
CA ARG A 102 1.88 -2.64 17.14
C ARG A 102 1.97 -4.03 16.52
N LYS A 103 1.56 -5.07 17.26
CA LYS A 103 1.55 -6.45 16.77
C LYS A 103 0.57 -6.63 15.61
N LEU A 104 -0.62 -6.06 15.70
CA LEU A 104 -1.61 -6.10 14.62
C LEU A 104 -1.10 -5.39 13.36
N TRP A 105 -0.47 -4.23 13.53
CA TRP A 105 0.14 -3.47 12.44
C TRP A 105 1.27 -4.22 11.74
N ASN A 106 2.19 -4.82 12.49
CA ASN A 106 3.28 -5.65 11.94
C ASN A 106 2.73 -6.83 11.12
N ASN A 107 1.77 -7.57 11.68
CA ASN A 107 1.15 -8.71 11.00
C ASN A 107 0.48 -8.30 9.68
N TRP A 108 -0.22 -7.16 9.69
CA TRP A 108 -0.85 -6.63 8.48
C TRP A 108 0.19 -6.20 7.43
N ARG A 109 1.24 -5.49 7.82
CA ARG A 109 2.34 -5.09 6.92
C ARG A 109 3.05 -6.29 6.30
N GLU A 110 3.35 -7.32 7.09
CA GLU A 110 3.92 -8.57 6.56
C GLU A 110 2.99 -9.23 5.53
N SER A 111 1.68 -9.21 5.77
CA SER A 111 0.69 -9.70 4.81
C SER A 111 0.68 -8.87 3.52
N VAL A 112 0.73 -7.54 3.61
CA VAL A 112 0.80 -6.66 2.44
C VAL A 112 2.05 -6.93 1.61
N HIS A 113 3.23 -7.03 2.24
CA HIS A 113 4.48 -7.34 1.53
C HIS A 113 4.41 -8.71 0.82
N LYS A 114 3.86 -9.74 1.47
CA LYS A 114 3.66 -11.06 0.86
C LYS A 114 2.72 -11.00 -0.34
N ASN A 115 1.64 -10.23 -0.26
CA ASN A 115 0.66 -10.07 -1.34
C ASN A 115 1.22 -9.27 -2.53
N ILE A 116 2.10 -8.29 -2.30
CA ILE A 116 2.78 -7.55 -3.38
C ILE A 116 3.77 -8.49 -4.08
N LYS A 117 4.63 -9.17 -3.33
CA LYS A 117 5.63 -10.11 -3.87
C LYS A 117 4.99 -11.27 -4.67
N SER A 118 3.85 -11.79 -4.21
CA SER A 118 3.13 -12.84 -4.94
C SER A 118 2.46 -12.36 -6.23
N LYS A 119 2.02 -11.09 -6.29
CA LYS A 119 1.49 -10.46 -7.51
C LYS A 119 2.57 -10.19 -8.54
N GLU A 120 3.76 -9.74 -8.12
CA GLU A 120 4.91 -9.56 -9.02
C GLU A 120 5.33 -10.87 -9.68
N LEU A 121 5.24 -11.99 -8.96
CA LEU A 121 5.60 -13.31 -9.48
C LEU A 121 4.57 -13.93 -10.42
N LYS A 122 3.29 -13.54 -10.36
CA LYS A 122 2.20 -14.18 -11.12
C LYS A 122 1.76 -13.44 -12.39
N GLY A 123 2.14 -12.18 -12.60
CA GLY A 123 1.57 -11.39 -13.71
C GLY A 123 2.53 -10.55 -14.55
N GLY A 124 3.71 -10.18 -14.05
CA GLY A 124 4.55 -9.16 -14.71
C GLY A 124 5.64 -9.70 -15.64
N ASN A 125 6.10 -10.93 -15.41
CA ASN A 125 7.23 -11.55 -16.10
C ASN A 125 6.83 -12.18 -17.45
N SER A 126 5.63 -12.76 -17.57
CA SER A 126 5.16 -13.39 -18.80
C SER A 126 4.99 -12.40 -19.95
N SER A 127 4.36 -11.24 -19.73
CA SER A 127 4.14 -10.24 -20.78
C SER A 127 5.43 -9.57 -21.25
N LYS A 128 6.39 -9.33 -20.34
CA LYS A 128 7.70 -8.76 -20.71
C LYS A 128 8.52 -9.75 -21.52
N ALA A 129 8.55 -11.03 -21.13
CA ALA A 129 9.25 -12.08 -21.88
C ALA A 129 8.64 -12.32 -23.26
N ALA A 130 7.30 -12.37 -23.34
CA ALA A 130 6.60 -12.55 -24.61
C ALA A 130 6.81 -11.38 -25.58
N LEU A 131 6.88 -10.14 -25.06
CA LEU A 131 7.23 -8.97 -25.88
C LEU A 131 8.69 -9.01 -26.33
N PHE A 132 9.60 -9.46 -25.48
CA PHE A 132 11.03 -9.56 -25.83
C PHE A 132 11.28 -10.61 -26.92
N GLU A 133 10.62 -11.77 -26.84
CA GLU A 133 10.64 -12.79 -27.89
C GLU A 133 10.05 -12.28 -29.21
N LYS A 134 8.90 -11.59 -29.16
CA LYS A 134 8.33 -10.95 -30.35
C LYS A 134 9.26 -9.89 -30.95
N LEU A 135 9.95 -9.13 -30.11
CA LEU A 135 10.92 -8.12 -30.56
C LEU A 135 12.12 -8.78 -31.25
N ASN A 136 12.67 -9.85 -30.68
CA ASN A 136 13.79 -10.60 -31.28
C ASN A 136 13.40 -11.24 -32.62
N ALA A 137 12.18 -11.78 -32.73
CA ALA A 137 11.67 -12.33 -33.98
C ALA A 137 11.54 -11.26 -35.08
N THR A 138 10.97 -10.10 -34.75
CA THR A 138 10.84 -8.99 -35.71
C THR A 138 12.19 -8.40 -36.12
N VAL A 139 13.18 -8.34 -35.22
CA VAL A 139 14.55 -7.94 -35.58
C VAL A 139 15.16 -8.92 -36.60
N LYS A 140 14.95 -10.22 -36.40
CA LYS A 140 15.48 -11.27 -37.30
C LYS A 140 14.82 -11.25 -38.69
N GLU A 141 13.52 -10.92 -38.77
CA GLU A 141 12.82 -10.79 -40.06
C GLU A 141 13.26 -9.54 -40.84
N ASN A 142 13.77 -8.50 -40.17
CA ASN A 142 14.20 -7.25 -40.80
C ASN A 142 15.68 -7.24 -41.25
N GLU A 143 16.51 -8.17 -40.77
CA GLU A 143 17.89 -8.41 -41.24
C GLU A 143 18.03 -8.50 -42.78
N PRO A 144 17.25 -9.31 -43.51
CA PRO A 144 17.36 -9.39 -44.97
C PRO A 144 16.96 -8.10 -45.69
N LEU A 145 16.10 -7.28 -45.09
CA LEU A 145 15.71 -5.98 -45.66
C LEU A 145 16.89 -4.99 -45.62
N LYS A 146 17.75 -5.07 -44.59
CA LYS A 146 18.97 -4.28 -44.50
C LYS A 146 19.93 -4.57 -45.66
N GLY A 147 20.20 -5.85 -45.94
CA GLY A 147 21.06 -6.24 -47.06
C GLY A 147 20.50 -5.83 -48.43
N ARG A 148 19.16 -5.79 -48.57
CA ARG A 148 18.52 -5.28 -49.80
C ARG A 148 18.68 -3.78 -49.97
N LEU A 149 18.69 -3.01 -48.88
CA LEU A 149 18.90 -1.56 -48.89
C LEU A 149 20.34 -1.22 -49.32
N GLU A 150 21.34 -1.88 -48.72
CA GLU A 150 22.76 -1.71 -49.06
C GLU A 150 23.03 -2.07 -50.53
N GLY A 151 22.37 -3.13 -51.03
CA GLY A 151 22.43 -3.51 -52.44
C GLY A 151 21.77 -2.52 -53.40
N LEU A 152 20.77 -1.74 -52.94
CA LEU A 152 20.17 -0.66 -53.72
C LEU A 152 21.03 0.59 -53.71
N GLU A 153 21.63 0.97 -52.58
CA GLU A 153 22.59 2.07 -52.48
C GLU A 153 23.76 1.87 -53.45
N SER A 154 24.36 0.67 -53.43
CA SER A 154 25.47 0.34 -54.33
C SER A 154 25.11 0.49 -55.82
N LYS A 155 23.87 0.12 -56.20
CA LYS A 155 23.38 0.30 -57.58
C LYS A 155 23.16 1.76 -57.94
N TYR A 156 22.73 2.56 -56.97
CA TYR A 156 22.53 3.99 -57.16
C TYR A 156 23.87 4.70 -57.38
N ASP A 157 24.90 4.33 -56.62
CA ASP A 157 26.26 4.85 -56.77
C ASP A 157 26.89 4.47 -58.12
N GLU A 158 26.66 3.22 -58.57
CA GLU A 158 27.13 2.76 -59.88
C GLU A 158 26.45 3.53 -61.02
N LEU A 159 25.13 3.75 -60.92
CA LEU A 159 24.38 4.58 -61.86
C LEU A 159 24.88 6.03 -61.86
N GLY A 160 25.08 6.63 -60.69
CA GLY A 160 25.63 7.98 -60.57
C GLY A 160 26.99 8.11 -61.25
N SER A 161 27.86 7.13 -61.07
CA SER A 161 29.18 7.07 -61.73
C SER A 161 29.07 6.97 -63.25
N LYS A 162 28.10 6.19 -63.77
CA LYS A 162 27.84 6.08 -65.22
C LYS A 162 27.30 7.38 -65.80
N TYR A 163 26.37 8.04 -65.11
CA TYR A 163 25.83 9.34 -65.54
C TYR A 163 26.93 10.40 -65.59
N ALA A 164 27.77 10.52 -64.56
CA ALA A 164 28.89 11.46 -64.54
C ALA A 164 29.91 11.21 -65.68
N LYS A 165 30.10 9.95 -66.07
CA LYS A 165 30.95 9.58 -67.20
C LYS A 165 30.35 9.98 -68.55
N LEU A 166 29.04 9.79 -68.72
CA LEU A 166 28.32 10.20 -69.93
C LEU A 166 28.25 11.73 -70.06
N GLU A 167 28.05 12.43 -68.95
CA GLU A 167 28.04 13.89 -68.90
C GLU A 167 29.37 14.47 -69.44
N LYS A 168 30.51 13.96 -68.99
CA LYS A 168 31.82 14.36 -69.55
C LYS A 168 31.94 14.10 -71.06
N ILE A 169 31.43 12.97 -71.55
CA ILE A 169 31.50 12.64 -72.99
C ILE A 169 30.63 13.58 -73.83
N VAL A 170 29.46 13.97 -73.33
CA VAL A 170 28.51 14.85 -74.05
C VAL A 170 28.98 16.30 -74.05
N PHE A 171 29.60 16.77 -72.98
CA PHE A 171 29.97 18.18 -72.82
C PHE A 171 31.41 18.53 -73.23
N ASP A 172 32.32 17.56 -73.36
CA ASP A 172 33.73 17.80 -73.78
C ASP A 172 33.98 17.59 -75.30
N GLN A 173 32.97 17.60 -76.17
CA GLN A 173 33.25 17.60 -77.62
C GLN A 173 33.98 18.90 -78.02
N PRO A 174 35.21 18.85 -78.55
CA PRO A 174 35.93 20.04 -78.96
C PRO A 174 35.19 20.68 -80.14
N SER A 175 34.85 21.96 -80.00
CA SER A 175 34.38 22.78 -81.11
C SER A 175 35.49 22.78 -82.16
N SER A 176 35.19 22.23 -83.34
CA SER A 176 36.14 22.20 -84.46
C SER A 176 36.64 23.61 -84.76
N PRO A 177 37.96 23.81 -84.96
CA PRO A 177 38.49 25.11 -85.33
C PRO A 177 38.07 25.42 -86.76
N SER A 178 37.43 26.58 -86.96
CA SER A 178 37.21 27.20 -88.28
C SER A 178 38.48 27.85 -88.80
#